data_AF-A0A835Q249-F1
#
_entry.id   AF-A0A835Q249-F1
#
_cell.length_a   1.000
_cell.length_b   1.000
_cell.length_c   1.000
_cell.angle_alpha   90.00
_cell.angle_beta   90.00
_cell.angle_gamma   90.00
#
_symmetry.space_group_name_H-M   'P 1'
#
loop_
_entity.id
_entity.type
_entity.pdbx_description
1 polymer ?
#
loop_
_entity_poly.entity_id
_entity_poly.type
_entity_poly.pdbx_seq_one_letter_code
_entity_poly.pdbx_strand_id
1 'polypeptide(L)'
;MKLSPLHSSSPPSMTLIPKCDPNDGEGTMQLIEDLTANAAQIQRRVLDEILARNSQTEYLRGFLHGHTGHDLFKEKVPIIEYEQMKTYIERIANGESSSIISAQPITELLTRLGIAHSFNHSLHNLSSAAFC
;
A
#
# COMPACT_ATOMS: atom_id res chain seq x y z
N MET A 1 42.02 -11.57 14.62
CA MET A 1 40.81 -11.66 13.78
C MET A 1 39.99 -10.41 14.00
N LYS A 2 39.95 -9.51 13.02
CA LYS A 2 39.25 -8.22 13.11
C LYS A 2 37.83 -8.46 12.59
N LEU A 3 36.84 -8.46 13.48
CA LEU A 3 35.43 -8.49 13.13
C LEU A 3 35.09 -7.13 12.49
N SER A 4 34.81 -7.14 11.19
CA SER A 4 34.24 -6.00 10.48
C SER A 4 32.81 -5.75 11.01
N PRO A 5 32.38 -4.50 11.23
CA PRO A 5 31.01 -4.22 11.62
C PRO A 5 30.05 -4.63 10.48
N LEU A 6 28.91 -5.22 10.85
CA LEU A 6 27.79 -5.37 9.94
C LEU A 6 27.51 -4.01 9.30
N HIS A 7 27.57 -3.96 7.97
CA HIS A 7 27.06 -2.81 7.24
C HIS A 7 25.60 -2.63 7.67
N SER A 8 25.34 -1.55 8.42
CA SER A 8 24.00 -1.04 8.57
C SER A 8 23.58 -0.54 7.19
N SER A 9 23.03 -1.43 6.37
CA SER A 9 22.28 -0.99 5.21
C SER A 9 21.09 -0.23 5.78
N SER A 10 21.20 1.10 5.81
CA SER A 10 20.04 1.96 5.99
C SER A 10 18.94 1.43 5.05
N PRO A 11 17.69 1.25 5.53
CA PRO A 11 16.61 0.84 4.65
C PRO A 11 16.56 1.83 3.47
N PRO A 12 16.37 1.35 2.23
CA PRO A 12 16.32 2.22 1.06
C PRO A 12 15.31 3.33 1.30
N SER A 13 15.77 4.57 1.10
CA SER A 13 15.00 5.77 1.38
C SER A 13 13.70 5.77 0.57
N MET A 14 12.60 5.97 1.29
CA MET A 14 11.25 5.56 0.94
C MET A 14 10.49 6.68 0.23
N THR A 15 11.06 7.24 -0.83
CA THR A 15 10.38 8.25 -1.64
C THR A 15 10.61 7.93 -3.11
N LEU A 16 9.69 7.14 -3.67
CA LEU A 16 9.55 6.91 -5.12
C LEU A 16 9.39 8.22 -5.88
N ILE A 17 8.86 9.24 -5.21
CA ILE A 17 8.75 10.61 -5.70
C ILE A 17 9.99 11.38 -5.24
N PRO A 18 10.80 11.93 -6.18
CA PRO A 18 11.87 12.85 -5.85
C PRO A 18 11.38 14.01 -4.96
N LYS A 19 12.23 14.45 -4.03
CA LYS A 19 11.90 15.63 -3.21
C LYS A 19 11.86 16.86 -4.12
N CYS A 20 10.80 17.64 -4.00
CA CYS A 20 10.62 18.94 -4.66
C CYS A 20 10.36 20.00 -3.59
N ASP A 21 10.88 21.21 -3.79
CA ASP A 21 10.45 22.36 -3.01
C ASP A 21 9.12 22.86 -3.61
N PRO A 22 8.00 22.83 -2.88
CA PRO A 22 6.71 23.30 -3.41
C PRO A 22 6.67 24.80 -3.69
N ASN A 23 7.66 25.58 -3.21
CA ASN A 23 7.79 27.00 -3.54
C ASN A 23 8.64 27.25 -4.78
N ASP A 24 9.29 26.22 -5.33
CA ASP A 24 10.00 26.28 -6.61
C ASP A 24 9.05 25.90 -7.74
N GLY A 25 8.42 26.90 -8.35
CA GLY A 25 7.46 26.70 -9.43
C GLY A 25 8.08 26.01 -10.65
N GLU A 26 9.32 26.33 -10.99
CA GLU A 26 10.03 25.73 -12.13
C GLU A 26 10.40 24.27 -11.82
N GLY A 27 11.01 24.02 -10.65
CA GLY A 27 11.32 22.67 -10.19
C GLY A 27 10.07 21.78 -10.04
N THR A 28 8.95 22.35 -9.60
CA THR A 28 7.68 21.64 -9.49
C THR A 28 7.13 21.24 -10.86
N MET A 29 7.16 22.15 -11.84
CA MET A 29 6.73 21.82 -13.20
C MET A 29 7.63 20.78 -13.84
N GLN A 30 8.95 20.91 -13.70
CA GLN A 30 9.90 19.92 -14.20
C GLN A 30 9.66 18.53 -13.59
N LEU A 31 9.39 18.46 -12.28
CA LEU A 31 9.03 17.19 -11.64
C LEU A 31 7.77 16.57 -12.25
N ILE A 32 6.72 17.37 -12.48
CA ILE A 32 5.47 16.87 -13.09
C ILE A 32 5.75 16.34 -14.50
N GLU A 33 6.52 17.07 -15.31
CA GLU A 33 6.91 16.64 -16.66
C GLU A 33 7.68 15.33 -16.61
N ASP A 34 8.67 15.21 -15.73
CA ASP A 34 9.48 13.99 -15.58
C ASP A 34 8.63 12.79 -15.15
N LEU A 35 7.74 12.97 -14.17
CA LEU A 35 6.86 11.92 -13.67
C LEU A 35 5.86 11.45 -14.73
N THR A 36 5.32 12.37 -15.51
CA THR A 36 4.30 12.07 -16.52
C THR A 36 4.92 11.48 -17.80
N ALA A 37 6.10 11.96 -18.22
CA ALA A 37 6.85 11.40 -19.36
C ALA A 37 7.32 9.96 -19.09
N ASN A 38 7.64 9.63 -17.83
CA ASN A 38 8.18 8.32 -17.44
C ASN A 38 7.16 7.42 -16.70
N ALA A 39 5.87 7.73 -16.79
CA ALA A 39 4.81 7.11 -15.99
C ALA A 39 4.84 5.57 -16.01
N ALA A 40 5.06 4.96 -17.19
CA ALA A 40 5.10 3.50 -17.30
C ALA A 40 6.27 2.86 -16.54
N GLN A 41 7.45 3.48 -16.57
CA GLN A 41 8.61 2.99 -15.83
C GLN A 41 8.43 3.21 -14.32
N ILE A 42 7.90 4.38 -13.93
CA ILE A 42 7.64 4.72 -12.54
C ILE A 42 6.61 3.76 -11.93
N GLN A 43 5.49 3.52 -12.61
CA GLN A 43 4.45 2.59 -12.13
C GLN A 43 4.98 1.15 -11.96
N ARG A 44 5.86 0.69 -12.87
CA ARG A 44 6.53 -0.62 -12.69
C ARG A 44 7.38 -0.66 -11.42
N ARG A 45 8.21 0.36 -11.20
CA ARG A 45 9.04 0.47 -9.99
C ARG A 45 8.21 0.55 -8.71
N VAL A 46 7.13 1.33 -8.73
CA VAL A 46 6.17 1.42 -7.62
C VAL A 46 5.61 0.04 -7.28
N LEU A 47 5.16 -0.72 -8.28
CA LEU A 47 4.65 -2.07 -8.06
C LEU A 47 5.72 -3.01 -7.51
N ASP A 48 6.93 -3.00 -8.08
CA ASP A 48 8.03 -3.86 -7.64
C ASP A 48 8.39 -3.60 -6.17
N GLU A 49 8.39 -2.33 -5.74
CA GLU A 49 8.64 -1.96 -4.35
C GLU A 49 7.51 -2.38 -3.41
N ILE A 50 6.24 -2.21 -3.82
CA ILE A 50 5.08 -2.68 -3.07
C ILE A 50 5.17 -4.20 -2.87
N LEU A 51 5.45 -4.96 -3.92
CA LEU A 51 5.54 -6.42 -3.86
C LEU A 51 6.74 -6.88 -3.03
N ALA A 52 7.91 -6.27 -3.22
CA ALA A 52 9.11 -6.59 -2.44
C ALA A 52 8.86 -6.40 -0.94
N ARG A 53 8.27 -5.26 -0.57
CA ARG A 53 8.00 -4.92 0.83
C ARG A 53 6.94 -5.81 1.46
N ASN A 54 5.88 -6.13 0.73
CA ASN A 54 4.72 -6.82 1.25
C ASN A 54 4.69 -8.32 0.92
N SER A 55 5.74 -8.88 0.30
CA SER A 55 5.80 -10.29 -0.12
C SER A 55 5.48 -11.30 0.99
N GLN A 56 5.75 -10.94 2.24
CA GLN A 56 5.53 -11.78 3.42
C GLN A 56 4.22 -11.51 4.16
N THR A 57 3.39 -10.56 3.69
CA THR A 57 2.08 -10.31 4.31
C THR A 57 1.14 -11.48 4.06
N GLU A 58 0.19 -11.70 4.97
CA GLU A 58 -0.75 -12.82 4.86
C GLU A 58 -1.47 -12.81 3.50
N TYR A 59 -1.96 -11.64 3.08
CA TYR A 59 -2.66 -11.44 1.82
C TYR A 59 -1.81 -11.81 0.61
N LEU A 60 -0.65 -11.16 0.41
CA LEU A 60 0.17 -11.43 -0.78
C LEU A 60 0.79 -12.81 -0.76
N ARG A 61 1.15 -13.34 0.42
CA ARG A 61 1.68 -14.70 0.53
C ARG A 61 0.64 -15.75 0.12
N GLY A 62 -0.65 -15.51 0.36
CA GLY A 62 -1.74 -16.38 -0.09
C GLY A 62 -1.81 -16.58 -1.61
N PHE A 63 -1.37 -15.59 -2.39
CA PHE A 63 -1.40 -15.66 -3.86
C PHE A 63 -0.01 -15.89 -4.48
N LEU A 64 1.01 -15.24 -3.95
CA LEU A 64 2.35 -15.18 -4.53
C LEU A 64 3.38 -16.05 -3.80
N HIS A 65 3.04 -16.61 -2.63
CA HIS A 65 3.93 -17.49 -1.86
C HIS A 65 5.33 -16.90 -1.62
N GLY A 66 5.41 -15.58 -1.39
CA GLY A 66 6.67 -14.86 -1.17
C GLY A 66 7.44 -14.48 -2.43
N HIS A 67 6.98 -14.88 -3.62
CA HIS A 67 7.55 -14.46 -4.89
C HIS A 67 7.09 -13.04 -5.25
N THR A 68 7.89 -12.35 -6.05
CA THR A 68 7.58 -11.02 -6.56
C THR A 68 7.77 -10.99 -8.07
N GLY A 69 7.02 -10.14 -8.75
CA GLY A 69 7.10 -9.98 -10.19
C GLY A 69 5.80 -9.47 -10.78
N HIS A 70 5.90 -8.51 -11.69
CA HIS A 70 4.76 -7.87 -12.33
C HIS A 70 3.81 -8.86 -13.04
N ASP A 71 4.35 -9.82 -13.80
CA ASP A 71 3.53 -10.77 -14.56
C ASP A 71 2.84 -11.78 -13.64
N LEU A 72 3.56 -12.25 -12.61
CA LEU A 72 3.00 -13.12 -11.58
C LEU A 72 1.89 -12.42 -10.78
N PHE A 73 2.09 -11.15 -10.44
CA PHE A 73 1.07 -10.34 -9.78
C PHE A 73 -0.21 -10.26 -10.62
N LYS A 74 -0.08 -9.95 -11.92
CA LYS A 74 -1.21 -9.89 -12.84
C LYS A 74 -1.94 -11.22 -13.00
N GLU A 75 -1.21 -12.33 -12.96
CA GLU A 75 -1.78 -13.67 -13.13
C GLU A 75 -2.45 -14.19 -11.85
N LYS A 76 -1.86 -13.93 -10.68
CA LYS A 76 -2.22 -14.61 -9.43
C LYS A 76 -3.03 -13.77 -8.46
N VAL A 77 -2.89 -12.44 -8.47
CA VAL A 77 -3.61 -11.58 -7.52
C VAL A 77 -4.93 -11.14 -8.15
N PRO A 78 -6.08 -11.48 -7.54
CA PRO A 78 -7.38 -11.14 -8.10
C PRO A 78 -7.68 -9.64 -7.97
N ILE A 79 -8.49 -9.14 -8.90
CA ILE A 79 -9.19 -7.85 -8.73
C ILE A 79 -10.35 -8.11 -7.76
N ILE A 80 -10.43 -7.35 -6.68
CA ILE A 80 -11.41 -7.55 -5.60
C ILE A 80 -12.17 -6.26 -5.29
N GLU A 81 -13.36 -6.42 -4.72
CA GLU A 81 -14.16 -5.33 -4.15
C GLU A 81 -13.89 -5.21 -2.64
N TYR A 82 -14.46 -4.18 -2.01
CA TYR A 82 -14.31 -3.94 -0.58
C TYR A 82 -14.73 -5.13 0.30
N GLU A 83 -15.83 -5.80 -0.07
CA GLU A 83 -16.40 -6.88 0.74
C GLU A 83 -15.44 -8.07 0.90
N GLN A 84 -14.60 -8.37 -0.11
CA GLN A 84 -13.56 -9.40 0.02
C GLN A 84 -12.38 -8.95 0.91
N MET A 85 -12.13 -7.64 1.05
CA MET A 85 -11.06 -7.10 1.89
C MET A 85 -11.52 -6.88 3.35
N LYS A 86 -12.82 -6.70 3.57
CA LYS A 86 -13.43 -6.33 4.85
C LYS A 86 -12.97 -7.19 6.03
N THR A 87 -12.89 -8.50 5.85
CA THR A 87 -12.45 -9.42 6.92
C THR A 87 -11.02 -9.12 7.39
N TYR A 88 -10.09 -8.78 6.49
CA TYR A 88 -8.73 -8.42 6.87
C TYR A 88 -8.69 -7.08 7.63
N ILE A 89 -9.50 -6.12 7.20
CA ILE A 89 -9.61 -4.80 7.82
C ILE A 89 -10.19 -4.91 9.24
N GLU A 90 -11.26 -5.69 9.42
CA GLU A 90 -11.88 -5.92 10.73
C GLU A 90 -10.92 -6.61 11.71
N ARG A 91 -10.12 -7.57 11.24
CA ARG A 91 -9.08 -8.22 12.05
C ARG A 91 -8.04 -7.22 12.57
N ILE A 92 -7.58 -6.31 11.70
CA ILE A 92 -6.64 -5.25 12.07
C ILE A 92 -7.29 -4.26 13.05
N ALA A 93 -8.54 -3.87 12.80
CA ALA A 93 -9.31 -2.99 13.70
C ALA A 93 -9.53 -3.62 15.09
N ASN A 94 -9.65 -4.94 15.16
CA ASN A 94 -9.75 -5.70 16.41
C ASN A 94 -8.38 -5.93 17.09
N GLY A 95 -7.29 -5.39 16.54
CA GLY A 95 -5.97 -5.39 17.15
C GLY A 95 -4.99 -6.43 16.62
N GLU A 96 -5.31 -7.16 15.55
CA GLU A 96 -4.31 -8.00 14.88
C GLU A 96 -3.22 -7.16 14.18
N SER A 97 -2.08 -7.78 13.94
CA SER A 97 -0.94 -7.13 13.28
C SER A 97 -1.29 -6.65 11.86
N SER A 98 -0.77 -5.48 11.47
CA SER A 98 -0.91 -4.97 10.11
C SER A 98 -0.30 -5.88 9.05
N SER A 99 0.62 -6.78 9.43
CA SER A 99 1.26 -7.78 8.57
C SER A 99 0.27 -8.70 7.84
N ILE A 100 -1.02 -8.66 8.20
CA ILE A 100 -2.09 -9.25 7.41
C ILE A 100 -2.10 -8.69 5.97
N ILE A 101 -2.00 -7.37 5.79
CA ILE A 101 -2.04 -6.71 4.46
C ILE A 101 -0.84 -5.80 4.16
N SER A 102 -0.16 -5.28 5.20
CA SER A 102 0.94 -4.33 5.08
C SER A 102 2.10 -4.70 5.99
N ALA A 103 3.32 -4.73 5.46
CA ALA A 103 4.53 -4.88 6.26
C ALA A 103 4.83 -3.64 7.11
N GLN A 104 4.19 -2.50 6.84
CA GLN A 104 4.25 -1.32 7.68
C GLN A 104 3.09 -1.30 8.68
N PRO A 105 3.30 -0.75 9.89
CA PRO A 105 2.21 -0.50 10.83
C PRO A 105 1.11 0.35 10.20
N ILE A 106 -0.15 -0.07 10.35
CA ILE A 106 -1.30 0.76 10.03
C ILE A 106 -1.59 1.60 11.26
N THR A 107 -1.49 2.91 11.12
CA THR A 107 -1.67 3.87 12.22
C THR A 107 -3.09 4.40 12.31
N GLU A 108 -3.79 4.42 11.19
CA GLU A 108 -5.10 5.04 11.04
C GLU A 108 -5.91 4.25 10.01
N LEU A 109 -7.24 4.26 10.16
CA LEU A 109 -8.16 3.73 9.17
C LEU A 109 -9.05 4.88 8.68
N LEU A 110 -9.03 5.16 7.38
CA LEU A 110 -9.73 6.30 6.81
C LEU A 110 -11.12 5.87 6.32
N THR A 111 -12.16 6.50 6.86
CA THR A 111 -13.52 6.21 6.41
C THR A 111 -13.82 6.97 5.12
N ARG A 112 -14.11 6.26 4.03
CA ARG A 112 -14.62 6.92 2.82
C ARG A 112 -16.09 7.29 3.01
N LEU A 113 -16.48 8.46 2.50
CA LEU A 113 -17.89 8.85 2.37
C LEU A 113 -18.52 8.10 1.20
N GLY A 114 -18.74 6.79 1.38
CA GLY A 114 -19.55 5.98 0.47
C GLY A 114 -21.01 6.11 0.88
N ILE A 115 -21.87 6.59 -0.03
CA ILE A 115 -23.32 6.46 0.16
C ILE A 115 -23.58 4.95 0.06
N ALA A 116 -23.64 4.28 1.20
CA ALA A 116 -24.08 2.90 1.26
C ALA A 116 -25.45 2.85 0.59
N HIS A 117 -25.64 1.90 -0.32
CA HIS A 117 -26.94 1.57 -0.90
C HIS A 117 -27.86 1.05 0.21
N SER A 118 -28.32 1.93 1.10
CA SER A 118 -29.34 1.72 2.14
C SER A 118 -29.66 3.06 2.83
N PHE A 119 -30.43 3.91 2.15
CA PHE A 119 -31.41 4.70 2.92
C PHE A 119 -32.55 3.73 3.26
N ASN A 120 -32.56 3.19 4.47
CA ASN A 120 -33.79 2.93 5.22
C ASN A 120 -33.55 2.57 6.69
N HIS A 121 -34.01 3.48 7.53
CA HIS A 121 -34.59 3.34 8.86
C HIS A 121 -33.77 2.77 10.04
N SER A 122 -33.73 3.60 11.09
CA SER A 122 -33.29 3.34 12.47
C SER A 122 -31.78 3.43 12.77
N LEU A 123 -31.45 4.58 13.37
CA LEU A 123 -30.28 4.86 14.18
C LEU A 123 -30.11 3.82 15.30
N HIS A 124 -29.48 2.69 15.03
CA HIS A 124 -28.78 1.86 16.02
C HIS A 124 -27.85 0.93 15.26
N ASN A 125 -26.64 1.39 14.95
CA ASN A 125 -25.41 0.60 14.93
C ASN A 125 -24.28 1.43 14.32
N LEU A 126 -23.28 1.72 15.15
CA LEU A 126 -21.96 2.26 14.78
C LEU A 126 -21.14 1.23 13.99
N SER A 127 -21.73 0.57 12.99
CA SER A 127 -21.09 -0.49 12.21
C SER A 127 -21.37 -0.30 10.74
N SER A 128 -20.75 0.70 10.13
CA SER A 128 -20.30 0.65 8.73
C SER A 128 -19.53 1.93 8.42
N ALA A 129 -18.36 2.06 9.02
CA ALA A 129 -17.30 2.88 8.44
C ALA A 129 -16.56 1.97 7.46
N ALA A 130 -16.77 2.18 6.16
CA ALA A 130 -15.95 1.54 5.14
C ALA A 130 -14.55 2.15 5.24
N PHE A 131 -13.65 1.40 5.87
CA PHE A 131 -12.28 1.78 6.15
C PHE A 131 -11.41 1.40 4.93
N CYS A 132 -10.85 2.38 4.23
CA CYS A 132 -9.77 2.15 3.25
C CYS A 132 -8.45 2.67 3.80
#